data_AF-A0A369QWR5-F1
#
_entry.id   AF-A0A369QWR5-F1
#
_cell.length_a   1.000
_cell.length_b   1.000
_cell.length_c   1.000
_cell.angle_alpha   90.00
_cell.angle_beta   90.00
_cell.angle_gamma   90.00
#
_symmetry.space_group_name_H-M   'P 1'
#
loop_
_entity.id
_entity.type
_entity.pdbx_description
1 polymer ?
#
loop_
_entity_poly.entity_id
_entity_poly.type
_entity_poly.pdbx_seq_one_letter_code
_entity_poly.pdbx_strand_id
1 'polypeptide(L)'
;MARSLGARARLALGFETAYGTPPASGFIRMPFAPGLTVAAEQPLLDSELLGYGRDPLAPVKDAITADGDVVVPIDAEAWGHWLKAAFGAPTTSGTGPYTHEFQSGAWDLPSF
;
A
#
# COMPACT_ATOMS: atom_id res chain seq x y z
N MET A 1 -9.69 25.79 4.53
CA MET A 1 -10.06 24.37 4.72
C MET A 1 -9.16 23.77 5.79
N ALA A 2 -9.71 23.14 6.84
CA ALA A 2 -8.90 22.50 7.86
C ALA A 2 -8.27 21.23 7.28
N ARG A 3 -6.94 21.26 7.08
CA ARG A 3 -6.16 20.08 6.70
C ARG A 3 -6.30 19.01 7.78
N SER A 4 -6.67 17.79 7.40
CA SER A 4 -6.78 16.68 8.34
C SER A 4 -5.40 16.41 8.95
N LEU A 5 -5.28 16.52 10.27
CA LEU A 5 -3.98 16.44 10.97
C LEU A 5 -3.50 14.99 11.19
N GLY A 6 -4.15 13.99 10.60
CA GLY A 6 -3.80 12.57 10.78
C GLY A 6 -3.97 12.01 12.20
N ALA A 7 -4.29 12.83 13.21
CA ALA A 7 -4.31 12.44 14.63
C ALA A 7 -5.30 11.32 14.99
N ARG A 8 -6.29 11.06 14.13
CA ARG A 8 -7.25 9.95 14.26
C ARG A 8 -7.05 8.83 13.24
N ALA A 9 -6.09 8.97 12.34
CA ALA A 9 -5.79 7.95 11.36
C ALA A 9 -5.18 6.72 12.05
N ARG A 10 -5.52 5.55 11.54
CA ARG A 10 -5.01 4.25 12.00
C ARG A 10 -4.66 3.45 10.76
N LEU A 11 -3.44 2.93 10.72
CA LEU A 11 -3.02 1.99 9.69
C LEU A 11 -3.24 0.58 10.22
N ALA A 12 -3.98 -0.23 9.47
CA ALA A 12 -4.24 -1.63 9.78
C ALA A 12 -3.71 -2.48 8.62
N LEU A 13 -2.74 -3.34 8.90
CA LEU A 13 -2.14 -4.23 7.92
C LEU A 13 -2.73 -5.62 8.06
N GLY A 14 -3.17 -6.20 6.94
CA GLY A 14 -3.68 -7.56 6.88
C GLY A 14 -2.97 -8.32 5.78
N PHE A 15 -2.85 -9.62 5.98
CA PHE A 15 -2.30 -10.55 5.01
C PHE A 15 -3.47 -11.29 4.36
N GLU A 16 -3.65 -11.17 3.04
CA GLU A 16 -4.53 -12.02 2.23
C GLU A 16 -4.23 -13.53 2.46
N THR A 17 -5.14 -14.42 2.04
CA THR A 17 -4.91 -15.88 1.98
C THR A 17 -5.00 -16.44 0.55
N ALA A 18 -5.41 -15.58 -0.37
CA ALA A 18 -5.58 -15.83 -1.78
C ALA A 18 -5.54 -14.46 -2.45
N TYR A 19 -4.75 -14.35 -3.52
CA TYR A 19 -4.55 -13.09 -4.24
C TYR A 19 -5.87 -12.40 -4.61
N GLY A 20 -5.98 -11.11 -4.27
CA GLY A 20 -7.14 -10.29 -4.57
C GLY A 20 -8.36 -10.56 -3.69
N THR A 21 -8.20 -11.38 -2.64
CA THR A 21 -9.26 -11.64 -1.65
C THR A 21 -8.89 -10.98 -0.33
N PRO A 22 -9.57 -9.88 0.06
CA PRO A 22 -9.28 -9.17 1.29
C PRO A 22 -9.44 -10.08 2.52
N PRO A 23 -8.53 -10.01 3.50
CA PRO A 23 -8.64 -10.82 4.71
C PRO A 23 -9.83 -10.35 5.57
N ALA A 24 -10.60 -11.30 6.08
CA ALA A 24 -11.76 -11.01 6.93
C ALA A 24 -11.37 -10.58 8.37
N SER A 25 -10.17 -10.96 8.83
CA SER A 25 -9.69 -10.70 10.19
C SER A 25 -8.16 -10.78 10.26
N GLY A 26 -7.59 -10.62 11.46
CA GLY A 26 -6.13 -10.73 11.66
C GLY A 26 -5.35 -9.44 11.37
N PHE A 27 -6.03 -8.30 11.32
CA PHE A 27 -5.39 -7.01 11.10
C PHE A 27 -4.49 -6.61 12.27
N ILE A 28 -3.29 -6.16 11.94
CA ILE A 28 -2.29 -5.66 12.88
C ILE A 28 -2.28 -4.14 12.79
N ARG A 29 -2.32 -3.47 13.94
CA ARG A 29 -2.22 -2.01 13.99
C ARG A 29 -0.77 -1.60 13.78
N MET A 30 -0.49 -0.93 12.67
CA MET A 30 0.87 -0.53 12.30
C MET A 30 1.16 0.91 12.73
N PRO A 31 2.37 1.19 13.24
CA PRO A 31 2.88 2.56 13.33
C PRO A 31 3.12 3.10 11.92
N PHE A 32 2.87 4.40 11.71
CA PHE A 32 3.16 5.08 10.45
C PHE A 32 3.73 6.47 10.74
N ALA A 33 4.72 6.87 9.95
CA ALA A 33 5.33 8.19 10.08
C ALA A 33 4.49 9.27 9.36
N PRO A 34 4.61 10.55 9.77
CA PRO A 34 4.08 11.66 8.98
C PRO A 34 4.77 11.67 7.60
N GLY A 35 4.00 11.58 6.52
CA GLY A 35 4.52 11.42 5.16
C GLY A 35 3.94 10.24 4.37
N LEU A 36 3.00 9.48 4.94
CA LEU A 36 2.18 8.52 4.19
C LEU A 36 1.33 9.26 3.15
N THR A 37 1.60 9.06 1.86
CA THR A 37 0.89 9.72 0.75
C THR A 37 -0.04 8.79 -0.02
N VAL A 38 -0.16 7.52 0.40
CA VAL A 38 -1.04 6.53 -0.23
C VAL A 38 -2.47 7.06 -0.31
N ALA A 39 -2.93 7.31 -1.53
CA ALA A 39 -4.25 7.83 -1.82
C ALA A 39 -4.77 7.30 -3.16
N ALA A 40 -6.08 7.37 -3.34
CA ALA A 40 -6.69 7.13 -4.64
C ALA A 40 -6.53 8.40 -5.49
N GLU A 41 -5.91 8.25 -6.66
CA GLU A 41 -5.78 9.29 -7.66
C GLU A 41 -6.61 8.93 -8.90
N GLN A 42 -7.17 9.96 -9.53
CA GLN A 42 -7.92 9.81 -10.77
C GLN A 42 -7.56 10.99 -11.69
N PRO A 43 -6.63 10.78 -12.63
CA PRO A 43 -6.25 11.85 -13.54
C PRO A 43 -7.39 12.20 -14.49
N LEU A 44 -7.28 13.39 -15.08
CA LEU A 44 -8.18 13.89 -16.11
C LEU A 44 -7.49 13.77 -17.45
N LEU A 45 -8.17 13.17 -18.41
CA LEU A 45 -7.74 13.04 -19.79
C LEU A 45 -8.40 14.10 -20.66
N ASP A 46 -7.67 14.61 -21.64
CA ASP A 46 -8.22 15.51 -22.63
C ASP A 46 -9.31 14.81 -23.47
N SER A 47 -10.37 15.54 -23.78
CA SER A 47 -11.47 15.01 -24.59
C SER A 47 -11.06 14.94 -26.07
N GLU A 48 -11.03 13.73 -26.63
CA GLU A 48 -10.74 13.48 -28.06
C GLU A 48 -11.91 13.85 -29.00
N LEU A 49 -13.10 14.07 -28.46
CA LEU A 49 -14.29 14.40 -29.25
C LEU A 49 -14.20 15.83 -29.81
N LEU A 50 -14.34 15.94 -31.14
CA LEU A 50 -14.41 17.20 -31.87
C LEU A 50 -15.85 17.41 -32.37
N GLY A 51 -16.36 18.65 -32.32
CA GLY A 51 -17.62 18.98 -33.02
C GLY A 51 -18.61 19.90 -32.31
N TYR A 52 -18.36 20.31 -31.06
CA TYR A 52 -19.29 21.15 -30.30
C TYR A 52 -18.90 22.64 -30.19
N GLY A 53 -17.87 23.09 -30.92
CA GLY A 53 -17.43 24.48 -30.91
C GLY A 53 -15.92 24.63 -31.08
N ARG A 54 -15.41 25.83 -30.77
CA ARG A 54 -13.98 26.15 -30.76
C ARG A 54 -13.31 25.93 -29.41
N ASP A 55 -14.12 25.82 -28.36
CA ASP A 55 -13.65 25.62 -27.00
C ASP A 55 -13.44 24.13 -26.73
N PRO A 56 -12.37 23.76 -26.00
CA PRO A 56 -12.11 22.38 -25.62
C PRO A 56 -13.25 21.85 -24.75
N LEU A 57 -13.65 20.60 -24.99
CA LEU A 57 -14.64 19.93 -24.16
C LEU A 57 -14.10 19.63 -22.76
N ALA A 58 -15.01 19.44 -21.82
CA ALA A 58 -14.67 19.04 -20.46
C ALA A 58 -13.83 17.75 -20.46
N PRO A 59 -12.76 17.67 -19.65
CA PRO A 59 -11.94 16.48 -19.52
C PRO A 59 -12.73 15.25 -19.08
N VAL A 60 -12.28 14.07 -19.51
CA VAL A 60 -12.83 12.78 -19.09
C VAL A 60 -12.02 12.25 -17.92
N LYS A 61 -12.67 11.55 -16.99
CA LYS A 61 -11.96 10.91 -15.88
C LYS A 61 -11.30 9.61 -16.34
N ASP A 62 -10.04 9.43 -15.96
CA ASP A 62 -9.30 8.19 -16.22
C ASP A 62 -9.64 7.08 -15.20
N ALA A 63 -8.95 5.95 -15.27
CA ALA A 63 -8.94 4.91 -14.26
C ALA A 63 -8.54 5.45 -12.88
N ILE A 64 -9.14 4.89 -11.83
CA ILE A 64 -8.76 5.17 -10.44
C ILE A 64 -7.59 4.26 -10.09
N THR A 65 -6.47 4.86 -9.69
CA THR A 65 -5.29 4.15 -9.20
C THR A 65 -5.06 4.50 -7.74
N ALA A 66 -4.53 3.54 -6.96
CA ALA A 66 -4.04 3.81 -5.61
C ALA A 66 -2.53 3.88 -5.67
N ASP A 67 -1.96 5.05 -5.40
CA ASP A 67 -0.52 5.31 -5.49
C ASP A 67 -0.03 6.14 -4.30
N GLY A 68 1.28 6.17 -4.11
CA GLY A 68 1.96 6.96 -3.08
C GLY A 68 2.99 6.16 -2.28
N ASP A 69 3.65 6.88 -1.37
CA ASP A 69 4.77 6.38 -0.58
C ASP A 69 4.38 6.10 0.86
N VAL A 70 5.05 5.10 1.45
CA VAL A 70 5.00 4.80 2.88
C VAL A 70 6.39 4.94 3.49
N VAL A 71 6.54 5.83 4.47
CA VAL A 71 7.73 5.88 5.31
C VAL A 71 7.56 4.91 6.48
N VAL A 72 8.33 3.83 6.47
CA VAL A 72 8.25 2.76 7.46
C VAL A 72 9.24 3.02 8.61
N PRO A 73 8.77 3.12 9.87
CA PRO A 73 9.66 3.18 11.02
C PRO A 73 10.32 1.82 11.27
N ILE A 74 11.59 1.84 11.68
CA ILE A 74 12.31 0.64 12.13
C ILE A 74 12.03 0.45 13.62
N ASP A 75 11.38 -0.65 13.97
CA ASP A 75 11.13 -1.09 15.33
C ASP A 75 11.20 -2.62 15.43
N ALA A 76 11.27 -3.16 16.65
CA ALA A 76 11.47 -4.59 16.87
C ALA A 76 10.22 -5.46 16.64
N GLU A 77 9.03 -4.87 16.58
CA GLU A 77 7.75 -5.60 16.55
C GLU A 77 7.12 -5.55 15.15
N ALA A 78 6.97 -4.36 14.57
CA ALA A 78 6.25 -4.10 13.33
C ALA A 78 7.14 -4.16 12.08
N TRP A 79 8.45 -3.92 12.18
CA TRP A 79 9.34 -3.94 11.02
C TRP A 79 9.34 -5.29 10.28
N GLY A 80 9.25 -6.39 11.04
CA GLY A 80 9.17 -7.74 10.46
C GLY A 80 7.93 -7.96 9.58
N HIS A 81 6.81 -7.28 9.86
CA HIS A 81 5.60 -7.37 9.03
C HIS A 81 5.80 -6.68 7.67
N TRP A 82 6.53 -5.56 7.63
CA TRP A 82 6.87 -4.88 6.38
C TRP A 82 7.84 -5.69 5.53
N LEU A 83 8.86 -6.30 6.16
CA LEU A 83 9.75 -7.23 5.46
C LEU A 83 8.99 -8.44 4.91
N LYS A 84 8.04 -8.98 5.68
CA LYS A 84 7.17 -10.06 5.20
C LYS A 84 6.30 -9.61 4.02
N ALA A 85 5.76 -8.40 4.05
CA ALA A 85 4.94 -7.88 2.96
C ALA A 85 5.77 -7.69 1.68
N ALA A 86 7.03 -7.24 1.79
CA ALA A 86 7.90 -6.99 0.64
C ALA A 86 8.54 -8.26 0.06
N PHE A 87 8.94 -9.21 0.91
CA PHE A 87 9.76 -10.37 0.53
C PHE A 87 9.08 -11.72 0.75
N GLY A 88 7.90 -11.76 1.36
CA GLY A 88 7.21 -12.99 1.73
C GLY A 88 7.61 -13.54 3.09
N ALA A 89 7.13 -14.74 3.41
CA ALA A 89 7.36 -15.35 4.72
C ALA A 89 8.87 -15.59 4.95
N PRO A 90 9.43 -15.15 6.10
CA PRO A 90 10.83 -15.39 6.39
C PRO A 90 11.11 -16.85 6.74
N THR A 91 12.30 -17.33 6.39
CA THR A 91 12.83 -18.56 6.97
C THR A 91 13.32 -18.25 8.39
N THR A 92 12.68 -18.86 9.38
CA THR A 92 12.99 -18.64 10.80
C THR A 92 13.73 -19.82 11.39
N SER A 93 14.83 -19.58 12.09
CA SER A 93 15.65 -20.62 12.71
C SER A 93 16.13 -20.24 14.11
N GLY A 94 16.65 -21.22 14.85
CA GLY A 94 17.15 -21.08 16.22
C GLY A 94 16.12 -21.48 17.28
N THR A 95 16.60 -21.66 18.51
CA THR A 95 15.78 -21.89 19.71
C THR A 95 15.79 -20.70 20.67
N GLY A 96 16.33 -19.56 20.21
CA GLY A 96 16.43 -18.29 20.94
C GLY A 96 17.90 -17.83 21.13
N PRO A 97 18.26 -16.60 20.69
CA PRO A 97 17.49 -15.67 19.86
C PRO A 97 17.20 -16.26 18.46
N TYR A 98 16.09 -15.85 17.84
CA TYR A 98 15.70 -16.31 16.51
C TYR A 98 16.40 -15.51 15.40
N THR A 99 16.71 -16.19 14.30
CA THR A 99 17.18 -15.57 13.07
C THR A 99 16.08 -15.67 12.01
N HIS A 100 15.71 -14.53 11.42
CA HIS A 100 14.74 -14.44 10.32
C HIS A 100 15.46 -14.02 9.04
N GLU A 101 15.40 -14.87 8.02
CA GLU A 101 15.97 -14.61 6.69
C GLU A 101 14.86 -14.27 5.69
N PHE A 102 15.00 -13.14 5.00
CA PHE A 102 14.11 -12.70 3.92
C PHE A 102 14.88 -12.73 2.61
N GLN A 103 14.30 -13.39 1.60
CA GLN A 103 14.95 -13.58 0.30
C GLN A 103 14.22 -12.79 -0.79
N SER A 104 14.98 -12.21 -1.72
CA SER A 104 14.44 -11.53 -2.90
C SER A 104 14.74 -12.33 -4.17
N GLY A 105 14.06 -11.98 -5.27
CA GLY A 105 14.27 -12.64 -6.57
C GLY A 105 13.48 -13.94 -6.79
N ALA A 106 12.46 -14.19 -5.97
CA ALA A 106 11.49 -15.25 -6.23
C ALA A 106 10.65 -14.95 -7.49
N TRP A 107 10.22 -16.00 -8.18
CA TRP A 107 9.32 -15.89 -9.34
C TRP A 107 7.90 -15.52 -8.93
N ASP A 108 7.45 -16.07 -7.81
CA ASP A 108 6.15 -15.75 -7.24
C ASP A 108 6.27 -14.51 -6.36
N LEU A 109 5.50 -13.48 -6.69
CA LEU A 109 5.35 -12.32 -5.82
C LEU A 109 4.67 -12.76 -4.51
N PRO A 110 5.07 -12.20 -3.37
CA PRO A 110 4.41 -12.43 -2.09
C PRO A 110 2.94 -12.01 -2.15
N SER A 111 2.09 -12.96 -2.51
CA SER A 111 0.66 -12.91 -2.28
C SER A 111 0.37 -14.10 -1.39
N PHE A 112 0.08 -13.80 -0.14
CA PHE A 112 -0.41 -14.77 0.81
C PHE A 112 -1.90 -14.94 0.57
#